data_AF-A0A951J9S0-F1
#
_entry.id   AF-A0A951J9S0-F1
#
_cell.length_a   1.000
_cell.length_b   1.000
_cell.length_c   1.000
_cell.angle_alpha   90.00
_cell.angle_beta   90.00
_cell.angle_gamma   90.00
#
_symmetry.space_group_name_H-M   'P 1'
#
loop_
_entity.id
_entity.type
_entity.pdbx_description
1 polymer ?
#
loop_
_entity_poly.entity_id
_entity_poly.type
_entity_poly.pdbx_seq_one_letter_code
_entity_poly.pdbx_strand_id
1 'polypeptide(L)'
;MSHLARAARAFGLALLLTGLSGCLDTPTDGGRRSGEMRASLVSPHGAEGSAVLEVVSGEILDVASPGPFVRVYWGISNVRRVVVIRRDPGEIAFRLLARDVNDPPELRVLEVGGPDDVLRPSLSGYSVTVTRGGNP
;
A
#
# COMPACT_ATOMS: atom_id res chain seq x y z
N MET A 1 -13.24 -17.62 70.86
CA MET A 1 -14.73 -17.62 70.91
C MET A 1 -15.24 -16.87 69.69
N SER A 2 -16.23 -17.47 69.03
CA SER A 2 -17.13 -16.90 68.01
C SER A 2 -16.54 -16.33 66.71
N HIS A 3 -16.48 -17.21 65.70
CA HIS A 3 -16.98 -16.87 64.35
C HIS A 3 -18.37 -16.22 64.46
N LEU A 4 -18.74 -15.40 63.46
CA LEU A 4 -20.08 -14.84 63.19
C LEU A 4 -20.28 -13.36 63.55
N ALA A 5 -19.79 -12.50 62.66
CA ALA A 5 -20.60 -11.36 62.22
C ALA A 5 -20.61 -11.35 60.69
N ARG A 6 -21.29 -12.37 60.14
CA ARG A 6 -21.85 -12.34 58.78
C ARG A 6 -22.85 -11.17 58.69
N ALA A 7 -23.09 -10.73 57.46
CA ALA A 7 -24.21 -9.87 57.08
C ALA A 7 -24.03 -8.36 57.25
N ALA A 8 -23.06 -7.79 56.54
CA ALA A 8 -23.21 -6.42 56.04
C ALA A 8 -22.44 -6.26 54.73
N ARG A 9 -23.19 -5.97 53.65
CA ARG A 9 -22.70 -5.56 52.32
C ARG A 9 -22.31 -6.66 51.32
N ALA A 10 -22.93 -7.82 51.40
CA ALA A 10 -23.21 -8.61 50.21
C ALA A 10 -24.49 -8.07 49.53
N PHE A 11 -24.48 -6.85 48.95
CA PHE A 11 -25.61 -6.36 48.09
C PHE A 11 -25.35 -5.02 47.37
N GLY A 12 -24.13 -4.74 46.90
CA GLY A 12 -23.96 -3.46 46.18
C GLY A 12 -22.57 -3.18 45.62
N LEU A 13 -22.12 -3.98 44.65
CA LEU A 13 -21.59 -3.48 43.36
C LEU A 13 -21.16 -4.64 42.44
N ALA A 14 -21.85 -5.78 42.47
CA ALA A 14 -21.75 -6.83 41.45
C ALA A 14 -22.43 -6.41 40.12
N LEU A 15 -22.37 -5.11 39.78
CA LEU A 15 -23.12 -4.51 38.68
C LEU A 15 -22.31 -3.39 37.98
N LEU A 16 -20.99 -3.57 37.87
CA LEU A 16 -20.18 -2.85 36.87
C LEU A 16 -19.44 -3.83 35.94
N LEU A 17 -19.97 -5.06 35.83
CA LEU A 17 -19.85 -5.91 34.65
C LEU A 17 -21.08 -5.72 33.78
N THR A 18 -21.14 -4.61 33.04
CA THR A 18 -21.95 -4.44 31.82
C THR A 18 -21.15 -3.43 30.98
N GLY A 19 -20.34 -3.86 30.02
CA GLY A 19 -20.77 -4.69 28.91
C GLY A 19 -21.42 -3.79 27.86
N LEU A 20 -20.68 -2.81 27.35
CA LEU A 20 -20.92 -2.17 26.06
C LEU A 20 -19.54 -1.84 25.47
N SER A 21 -18.82 -2.91 25.10
CA SER A 21 -17.93 -2.90 23.96
C SER A 21 -18.76 -2.59 22.71
N GLY A 22 -19.20 -1.35 22.59
CA GLY A 22 -19.58 -0.80 21.31
C GLY A 22 -18.29 -0.50 20.58
N CYS A 23 -17.80 -1.45 19.78
CA CYS A 23 -17.19 -1.04 18.52
C CYS A 23 -18.22 -0.11 17.91
N LEU A 24 -17.91 1.19 17.84
CA LEU A 24 -18.67 2.06 16.96
C LEU A 24 -18.53 1.39 15.59
N ASP A 25 -19.62 0.79 15.12
CA ASP A 25 -19.91 0.64 13.70
C ASP A 25 -19.87 2.05 13.13
N THR A 26 -18.65 2.50 12.87
CA THR A 26 -18.40 3.65 12.02
C THR A 26 -19.06 3.23 10.71
N PRO A 27 -19.99 4.04 10.18
CA PRO A 27 -20.62 3.75 8.91
C PRO A 27 -19.50 3.35 7.94
N THR A 28 -19.63 2.17 7.33
CA THR A 28 -18.81 1.85 6.18
C THR A 28 -19.30 2.79 5.09
N ASP A 29 -18.76 4.01 5.11
CA ASP A 29 -18.89 4.92 4.00
C ASP A 29 -18.49 4.09 2.79
N GLY A 30 -19.41 3.93 1.84
CA GLY A 30 -19.07 3.52 0.47
C GLY A 30 -18.21 4.59 -0.22
N GLY A 31 -17.38 5.28 0.54
CA GLY A 31 -16.51 6.39 0.19
C GLY A 31 -15.09 5.91 -0.05
N ARG A 32 -14.35 6.78 -0.73
CA ARG A 32 -12.95 6.58 -1.11
C ARG A 32 -12.14 6.05 0.06
N ARG A 33 -11.57 4.84 -0.06
CA ARG A 33 -10.74 4.24 0.99
C ARG A 33 -9.28 4.34 0.61
N SER A 34 -8.54 5.25 1.23
CA SER A 34 -7.09 5.30 1.03
C SER A 34 -6.41 4.03 1.52
N GLY A 35 -5.31 3.64 0.89
CA GLY A 35 -4.55 2.47 1.33
C GLY A 35 -3.35 2.17 0.45
N GLU A 36 -2.47 1.34 1.00
CA GLU A 36 -1.26 0.91 0.31
C GLU A 36 -1.58 -0.08 -0.81
N MET A 37 -0.87 0.07 -1.92
CA MET A 37 -0.91 -0.78 -3.09
C MET A 37 0.51 -1.09 -3.55
N ARG A 38 0.70 -2.21 -4.25
CA ARG A 38 1.95 -2.58 -4.90
C ARG A 38 1.79 -2.43 -6.39
N ALA A 39 2.68 -1.66 -7.01
CA ALA A 39 2.85 -1.63 -8.46
C ALA A 39 4.05 -2.50 -8.83
N SER A 40 3.88 -3.39 -9.80
CA SER A 40 4.94 -4.24 -10.36
C SER A 40 4.96 -4.12 -11.89
N LEU A 41 6.13 -3.90 -12.46
CA LEU A 41 6.36 -3.95 -13.90
C LEU A 41 6.35 -5.42 -14.35
N VAL A 42 5.51 -5.74 -15.33
CA VAL A 42 5.55 -7.02 -16.04
C VAL A 42 6.49 -6.84 -17.23
N SER A 43 7.65 -7.48 -17.16
CA SER A 43 8.66 -7.45 -18.22
C SER A 43 8.62 -8.71 -19.08
N PRO A 44 8.64 -8.61 -20.42
CA PRO A 44 8.86 -9.74 -21.31
C PRO A 44 10.34 -10.18 -21.38
N HIS A 45 11.28 -9.41 -20.81
CA HIS A 45 12.72 -9.69 -20.82
C HIS A 45 13.27 -10.13 -19.45
N GLY A 46 12.41 -10.25 -18.44
CA GLY A 46 12.80 -10.67 -17.09
C GLY A 46 13.41 -9.53 -16.28
N ALA A 47 14.68 -9.67 -15.91
CA ALA A 47 15.37 -8.74 -15.04
C ALA A 47 15.59 -7.36 -15.71
N GLU A 48 15.19 -6.29 -15.03
CA GLU A 48 15.35 -4.90 -15.50
C GLU A 48 16.14 -4.06 -14.48
N GLY A 49 16.74 -2.97 -14.96
CA GLY A 49 17.50 -2.02 -14.15
C GLY A 49 16.69 -0.79 -13.74
N SER A 50 15.86 -0.26 -14.64
CA SER A 50 15.06 0.95 -14.36
C SER A 50 13.78 1.03 -15.18
N ALA A 51 12.84 1.86 -14.73
CA ALA A 51 11.63 2.18 -15.47
C ALA A 51 11.16 3.61 -15.19
N VAL A 52 10.60 4.25 -16.21
CA VAL A 52 9.86 5.50 -16.10
C VAL A 52 8.39 5.19 -16.38
N LEU A 53 7.54 5.56 -15.44
CA LEU A 53 6.10 5.30 -15.48
C LEU A 53 5.33 6.60 -15.41
N GLU A 54 4.19 6.65 -16.09
CA GLU A 54 3.24 7.75 -16.06
C GLU A 54 1.95 7.31 -15.37
N VAL A 55 1.40 8.18 -14.53
CA VAL A 55 0.09 7.99 -13.91
C VAL A 55 -0.98 8.51 -14.87
N VAL A 56 -1.80 7.61 -15.39
CA VAL A 56 -2.83 7.90 -16.40
C VAL A 56 -4.17 8.22 -15.74
N SER A 57 -4.47 7.53 -14.64
CA SER A 57 -5.70 7.71 -13.88
C SER A 57 -5.48 7.35 -12.40
N GLY A 58 -6.47 7.68 -11.57
CA GLY A 58 -6.41 7.53 -10.11
C GLY A 58 -5.51 8.58 -9.44
N GLU A 59 -5.65 8.66 -8.12
CA GLU A 59 -4.90 9.62 -7.29
C GLU A 59 -3.92 8.89 -6.38
N ILE A 60 -2.63 9.19 -6.54
CA ILE A 60 -1.55 8.70 -5.68
C ILE A 60 -1.20 9.81 -4.68
N LEU A 61 -1.26 9.48 -3.40
CA LEU A 61 -0.89 10.35 -2.29
C LEU A 61 0.60 10.32 -2.00
N ASP A 62 1.22 9.15 -2.13
CA ASP A 62 2.65 8.96 -1.88
C ASP A 62 3.19 7.74 -2.64
N VAL A 63 4.51 7.70 -2.81
CA VAL A 63 5.23 6.60 -3.47
C VAL A 63 6.41 6.20 -2.58
N ALA A 64 6.62 4.92 -2.37
CA ALA A 64 7.71 4.46 -1.52
C ALA A 64 8.50 3.31 -2.16
N SER A 65 9.80 3.29 -1.86
CA SER A 65 10.66 2.18 -2.22
C SER A 65 10.30 0.91 -1.44
N PRO A 66 10.28 -0.27 -2.11
CA PRO A 66 10.04 -1.54 -1.43
C PRO A 66 11.20 -1.96 -0.50
N GLY A 67 12.41 -1.40 -0.67
CA GLY A 67 13.60 -1.79 0.09
C GLY A 67 14.87 -1.03 -0.32
N PRO A 68 16.02 -1.29 0.32
CA PRO A 68 17.23 -0.45 0.19
C PRO A 68 17.88 -0.46 -1.20
N PHE A 69 17.57 -1.45 -2.04
CA PHE A 69 18.15 -1.62 -3.38
C PHE A 69 17.33 -1.01 -4.50
N VAL A 70 16.21 -0.38 -4.17
CA VAL A 70 15.33 0.30 -5.12
C VAL A 70 15.25 1.76 -4.71
N ARG A 71 15.47 2.67 -5.65
CA ARG A 71 15.22 4.10 -5.48
C ARG A 71 14.00 4.47 -6.31
N VAL A 72 13.13 5.28 -5.74
CA VAL A 72 11.94 5.77 -6.42
C VAL A 72 11.95 7.29 -6.34
N TYR A 73 11.63 7.96 -7.45
CA TYR A 73 11.54 9.41 -7.56
C TYR A 73 10.20 9.79 -8.18
N TRP A 74 9.56 10.83 -7.64
CA TRP A 74 8.26 11.31 -8.09
C TRP A 74 8.07 12.80 -7.83
N GLY A 75 7.07 13.41 -8.47
CA GLY A 75 6.70 14.81 -8.25
C GLY A 75 5.87 15.02 -6.99
N ILE A 76 6.17 16.06 -6.22
CA ILE A 76 5.65 16.26 -4.85
C ILE A 76 4.19 16.74 -4.82
N SER A 77 3.74 17.52 -5.81
CA SER A 77 2.43 18.20 -5.79
C SER A 77 1.33 17.44 -6.54
N ASN A 78 1.73 16.48 -7.37
CA ASN A 78 0.87 15.62 -8.16
C ASN A 78 1.74 14.52 -8.78
N VAL A 79 1.63 13.29 -8.28
CA VAL A 79 2.38 12.18 -8.85
C VAL A 79 1.88 11.93 -10.27
N ARG A 80 2.63 12.43 -11.26
CA ARG A 80 2.37 12.17 -12.69
C ARG A 80 3.40 11.23 -13.29
N ARG A 81 4.61 11.23 -12.74
CA ARG A 81 5.69 10.35 -13.16
C ARG A 81 6.33 9.71 -11.94
N VAL A 82 6.66 8.44 -12.11
CA VAL A 82 7.42 7.65 -11.15
C VAL A 82 8.62 7.08 -11.87
N VAL A 83 9.81 7.36 -11.36
CA VAL A 83 11.06 6.78 -11.85
C VAL A 83 11.53 5.78 -10.83
N VAL A 84 11.74 4.53 -11.25
CA VAL A 84 12.24 3.45 -10.41
C VAL A 84 13.60 3.03 -10.93
N ILE A 85 14.59 2.97 -10.04
CA ILE A 85 15.96 2.57 -10.37
C ILE A 85 16.38 1.51 -9.36
N ARG A 86 16.87 0.37 -9.85
CA ARG A 86 17.43 -0.69 -9.03
C ARG A 86 18.94 -0.61 -9.03
N ARG A 87 19.56 -0.94 -7.90
CA ARG A 87 21.01 -1.11 -7.82
C ARG A 87 21.46 -2.40 -8.52
N ASP A 88 20.72 -3.48 -8.27
CA ASP A 88 20.96 -4.79 -8.86
C ASP A 88 19.76 -5.14 -9.76
N PRO A 89 19.97 -5.59 -11.01
CA PRO A 89 18.87 -5.88 -11.93
C PRO A 89 17.89 -6.97 -11.45
N GLY A 90 16.67 -6.99 -11.99
CA GLY A 90 15.59 -7.92 -11.58
C GLY A 90 14.19 -7.27 -11.59
N GLU A 91 13.24 -7.78 -10.78
CA GLU A 91 11.86 -7.26 -10.77
C GLU A 91 11.80 -5.79 -10.34
N ILE A 92 11.11 -4.96 -11.13
CA ILE A 92 10.78 -3.58 -10.78
C ILE A 92 9.42 -3.57 -10.09
N ALA A 93 9.42 -3.23 -8.80
CA ALA A 93 8.22 -3.03 -8.01
C ALA A 93 8.38 -1.87 -7.04
N PHE A 94 7.26 -1.28 -6.62
CA PHE A 94 7.23 -0.20 -5.63
C PHE A 94 5.88 -0.11 -4.93
N ARG A 95 5.86 0.59 -3.80
CA ARG A 95 4.65 0.84 -3.03
C ARG A 95 4.05 2.18 -3.43
N LEU A 96 2.72 2.21 -3.46
CA LEU A 96 1.89 3.38 -3.68
C LEU A 96 0.97 3.55 -2.49
N LEU A 97 0.75 4.78 -2.05
CA LEU A 97 -0.40 5.12 -1.22
C LEU A 97 -1.48 5.70 -2.14
N ALA A 98 -2.50 4.92 -2.44
CA ALA A 98 -3.63 5.38 -3.27
C ALA A 98 -4.64 6.14 -2.40
N ARG A 99 -5.28 7.17 -2.97
CA ARG A 99 -6.40 7.86 -2.32
C ARG A 99 -7.63 6.96 -2.19
N ASP A 100 -7.84 6.07 -3.16
CA ASP A 100 -8.92 5.08 -3.14
C ASP A 100 -8.43 3.73 -3.68
N VAL A 101 -8.38 2.70 -2.83
CA VAL A 101 -7.98 1.34 -3.23
C VAL A 101 -9.08 0.59 -4.00
N ASN A 102 -10.29 1.15 -4.07
CA ASN A 102 -11.36 0.65 -4.94
C ASN A 102 -11.29 1.22 -6.36
N ASP A 103 -10.55 2.32 -6.55
CA ASP A 103 -10.26 2.96 -7.84
C ASP A 103 -8.73 3.08 -8.01
N PRO A 104 -8.05 1.94 -8.28
CA PRO A 104 -6.60 1.88 -8.25
C PRO A 104 -5.97 2.73 -9.36
N PRO A 105 -4.82 3.38 -9.09
CA PRO A 105 -4.12 4.15 -10.12
C PRO A 105 -3.72 3.30 -11.32
N GLU A 106 -3.94 3.81 -12.52
CA GLU A 106 -3.44 3.22 -13.75
C GLU A 106 -2.08 3.82 -14.10
N LEU A 107 -1.13 2.95 -14.40
CA LEU A 107 0.24 3.32 -14.75
C LEU A 107 0.57 2.86 -16.16
N ARG A 108 1.17 3.75 -16.95
CA ARG A 108 1.70 3.46 -18.28
C ARG A 108 3.22 3.47 -18.27
N VAL A 109 3.82 2.50 -18.95
CA VAL A 109 5.27 2.45 -19.14
C VAL A 109 5.69 3.46 -20.21
N LEU A 110 6.63 4.34 -19.88
CA LEU A 110 7.20 5.31 -20.81
C LEU A 110 8.59 4.90 -21.28
N GLU A 111 9.40 4.34 -20.38
CA GLU A 111 10.77 3.89 -20.68
C GLU A 111 11.15 2.73 -19.75
N VAL A 112 12.02 1.85 -20.22
CA VAL A 112 12.62 0.76 -19.43
C VAL A 112 14.11 0.70 -19.76
N GLY A 113 14.94 0.66 -18.73
CA GLY A 113 16.37 0.38 -18.85
C GLY A 113 16.65 -1.08 -18.46
N GLY A 114 17.40 -1.77 -19.32
CA GLY A 114 17.84 -3.14 -19.09
C GLY A 114 18.82 -3.29 -17.92
N PRO A 115 19.29 -4.53 -17.65
CA PRO A 115 20.31 -4.81 -16.63
C PRO A 115 21.68 -4.20 -16.96
N ASP A 116 21.88 -3.79 -18.20
CA ASP A 116 23.08 -3.24 -18.82
C ASP A 116 23.04 -1.71 -18.98
N ASP A 117 22.08 -1.04 -18.34
CA ASP A 117 21.83 0.40 -18.43
C ASP A 117 21.53 0.90 -19.85
N VAL A 118 21.08 0.01 -20.74
CA VAL A 118 20.63 0.36 -22.09
C VAL A 118 19.11 0.42 -22.13
N LEU A 119 18.56 1.48 -22.76
CA LEU A 119 17.11 1.60 -22.94
C LEU A 119 16.59 0.50 -23.87
N ARG A 120 15.44 -0.09 -23.50
CA ARG A 120 14.73 -1.04 -24.34
C ARG A 120 14.24 -0.31 -25.60
N PRO A 121 14.55 -0.82 -26.81
CA PRO A 121 14.17 -0.16 -28.06
C PRO A 121 12.67 -0.24 -28.36
N SER A 122 11.95 -1.12 -27.66
CA SER A 122 10.51 -1.31 -27.77
C SER A 122 9.91 -1.61 -26.41
N LEU A 123 8.72 -1.09 -26.16
CA LEU A 123 7.92 -1.35 -24.96
C LEU A 123 6.79 -2.36 -25.20
N SER A 124 6.75 -2.97 -26.39
CA SER A 124 5.75 -4.00 -26.70
C SER A 124 5.86 -5.16 -25.70
N GLY A 125 4.75 -5.51 -25.06
CA GLY A 125 4.67 -6.57 -24.07
C GLY A 125 4.98 -6.14 -22.62
N TYR A 126 5.38 -4.88 -22.39
CA TYR A 126 5.46 -4.34 -21.03
C TYR A 126 4.10 -3.87 -20.53
N SER A 127 3.81 -4.09 -19.25
CA SER A 127 2.65 -3.55 -18.57
C SER A 127 2.95 -3.33 -17.09
N VAL A 128 2.05 -2.65 -16.37
CA VAL A 128 2.15 -2.49 -14.92
C VAL A 128 0.91 -3.07 -14.28
N THR A 129 1.11 -3.93 -13.29
CA THR A 129 0.02 -4.45 -12.45
C THR A 129 0.01 -3.70 -11.13
N VAL A 130 -1.16 -3.21 -10.72
CA VAL A 130 -1.37 -2.60 -9.41
C VAL A 130 -2.30 -3.50 -8.60
N THR A 131 -1.83 -3.98 -7.46
CA THR A 131 -2.58 -4.84 -6.56
C THR A 131 -2.65 -4.22 -5.17
N ARG A 132 -3.71 -4.53 -4.42
CA ARG A 132 -3.80 -4.06 -3.03
C ARG A 132 -2.66 -4.65 -2.21
N GLY A 133 -2.07 -3.83 -1.34
CA GLY A 133 -1.12 -4.32 -0.35
C GLY A 133 -1.84 -5.24 0.63
N GLY A 134 -1.54 -6.53 0.58
CA GLY A 134 -1.72 -7.40 1.74
C GLY A 134 -0.53 -7.21 2.67
N ASN A 135 -0.79 -7.10 3.97
CA ASN A 135 0.27 -7.35 4.94
C ASN A 135 0.72 -8.81 4.71
N PRO A 136 2.01 -9.10 4.54
CA PRO A 136 2.48 -10.49 4.45
C PRO A 136 2.06 -11.31 5.67
#